data_AF-A0A6G9YMB0-F1
#
_entry.id   AF-A0A6G9YMB0-F1
#
_cell.length_a   1.000
_cell.length_b   1.000
_cell.length_c   1.000
_cell.angle_alpha   90.00
_cell.angle_beta   90.00
_cell.angle_gamma   90.00
#
_symmetry.space_group_name_H-M   'P 1'
#
loop_
_entity.id
_entity.type
_entity.pdbx_description
1 polymer ?
#
loop_
_entity_poly.entity_id
_entity_poly.type
_entity_poly.pdbx_seq_one_letter_code
_entity_poly.pdbx_strand_id
1 'polypeptide(L)'
;MGFYDYRCMISGVSLKGADAVAVAVHPAENGYRPLSLGVTGQYDRFGSVDGVLEDRGTEVLAEYFLARLRDGRFAVDPSWIGLSRTNERLHIEDLFQSFERNYGALETVDAAVATLDGTPIFLALIARAVWDAFAESDAEAAEDDLTQVFRSSPIATEIYGPHRADLAPQLRRLRTVDEFLTANGLHWAPECDPNQRYAEKPGTQHFSDDLRGFLEQAELDYAEVPVMRRALAAYAESIRDLLDDE
;
A
#
# COMPACT_ATOMS: atom_id res chain seq x y z
N MET A 1 -1.29 -20.91 -8.91
CA MET A 1 -1.78 -20.24 -7.70
C MET A 1 -3.19 -19.78 -7.96
N GLY A 2 -4.09 -19.95 -6.99
CA GLY A 2 -5.44 -19.39 -7.08
C GLY A 2 -5.44 -17.91 -6.70
N PHE A 3 -6.51 -17.20 -7.04
CA PHE A 3 -6.75 -15.83 -6.55
C PHE A 3 -6.92 -15.83 -5.03
N TYR A 4 -6.48 -14.76 -4.39
CA TYR A 4 -6.79 -14.46 -3.00
C TYR A 4 -7.11 -12.98 -2.84
N ASP A 5 -7.94 -12.70 -1.84
CA ASP A 5 -8.50 -11.41 -1.57
C ASP A 5 -8.01 -10.94 -0.21
N TYR A 6 -7.55 -9.68 -0.14
CA TYR A 6 -7.18 -9.02 1.11
C TYR A 6 -8.22 -7.99 1.54
N ARG A 7 -8.08 -7.56 2.77
CA ARG A 7 -8.86 -6.47 3.36
C ARG A 7 -8.03 -5.18 3.32
N CYS A 8 -8.70 -4.06 3.08
CA CYS A 8 -8.11 -2.74 3.15
C CYS A 8 -7.48 -2.51 4.52
N MET A 9 -6.21 -2.12 4.58
CA MET A 9 -5.46 -1.93 5.82
C MET A 9 -6.16 -0.95 6.80
N ILE A 10 -6.82 0.08 6.26
CA ILE A 10 -7.49 1.12 7.06
C ILE A 10 -8.90 0.73 7.46
N SER A 11 -9.78 0.40 6.50
CA SER A 11 -11.20 0.20 6.79
C SER A 11 -11.59 -1.24 7.10
N GLY A 12 -10.76 -2.22 6.72
CA GLY A 12 -11.11 -3.63 6.82
C GLY A 12 -12.13 -4.12 5.80
N VAL A 13 -12.58 -3.31 4.83
CA VAL A 13 -13.42 -3.78 3.73
C VAL A 13 -12.62 -4.68 2.78
N SER A 14 -13.27 -5.55 2.02
CA SER A 14 -12.55 -6.32 0.99
C SER A 14 -11.97 -5.43 -0.09
N LEU A 15 -10.84 -5.83 -0.69
CA LEU A 15 -10.33 -5.20 -1.91
C LEU A 15 -10.86 -5.87 -3.20
N LYS A 16 -11.62 -6.97 -3.08
CA LYS A 16 -12.14 -7.73 -4.22
C LYS A 16 -13.04 -6.84 -5.07
N GLY A 17 -12.64 -6.65 -6.33
CA GLY A 17 -13.39 -5.86 -7.31
C GLY A 17 -13.26 -4.34 -7.15
N ALA A 18 -12.50 -3.87 -6.17
CA ALA A 18 -12.25 -2.44 -5.98
C ALA A 18 -10.90 -2.03 -6.59
N ASP A 19 -10.80 -0.76 -6.98
CA ASP A 19 -9.51 -0.10 -7.13
C ASP A 19 -8.82 0.01 -5.76
N ALA A 20 -7.49 -0.08 -5.76
CA ALA A 20 -6.68 -0.01 -4.56
C ALA A 20 -5.47 0.92 -4.75
N VAL A 21 -4.89 1.30 -3.61
CA VAL A 21 -3.66 2.03 -3.50
C VAL A 21 -2.67 1.17 -2.75
N ALA A 22 -1.56 0.85 -3.40
CA ALA A 22 -0.44 0.14 -2.81
C ALA A 22 0.58 1.12 -2.26
N VAL A 23 0.93 0.96 -1.00
CA VAL A 23 2.00 1.69 -0.32
C VAL A 23 3.09 0.68 0.02
N ALA A 24 4.25 0.78 -0.63
CA ALA A 24 5.45 0.10 -0.17
C ALA A 24 5.78 0.56 1.27
N VAL A 25 6.00 -0.39 2.17
CA VAL A 25 6.35 -0.17 3.57
C VAL A 25 7.60 -0.96 3.93
N HIS A 26 8.38 -0.46 4.88
CA HIS A 26 9.57 -1.15 5.39
C HIS A 26 9.51 -1.32 6.91
N PRO A 27 10.11 -2.39 7.46
CA PRO A 27 10.29 -2.55 8.90
C PRO A 27 11.05 -1.38 9.53
N ALA A 28 10.61 -1.00 10.72
CA ALA A 28 11.20 0.01 11.60
C ALA A 28 11.13 -0.48 13.06
N GLU A 29 11.77 0.24 14.00
CA GLU A 29 11.87 -0.16 15.41
C GLU A 29 10.51 -0.48 16.08
N ASN A 30 9.44 0.17 15.64
CA ASN A 30 8.08 0.04 16.21
C ASN A 30 7.03 -0.24 15.12
N GLY A 31 7.24 -1.28 14.31
CA GLY A 31 6.32 -1.69 13.24
C GLY A 31 6.83 -1.31 11.86
N TYR A 32 5.97 -0.80 10.99
CA TYR A 32 6.35 -0.41 9.63
C TYR A 32 6.25 1.09 9.41
N ARG A 33 6.96 1.57 8.40
CA ARG A 33 6.88 2.94 7.91
C ARG A 33 6.67 2.95 6.40
N PRO A 34 5.92 3.95 5.88
CA PRO A 34 5.76 4.08 4.45
C PRO A 34 7.12 4.35 3.81
N LEU A 35 7.31 3.79 2.63
CA LEU A 35 8.45 4.02 1.73
C LEU A 35 7.99 4.66 0.41
N SER A 36 6.70 4.55 0.08
CA SER A 36 6.11 5.12 -1.12
C SER A 36 4.95 6.07 -0.84
N LEU A 37 4.66 6.95 -1.80
CA LEU A 37 3.60 7.96 -1.73
C LEU A 37 2.18 7.43 -2.00
N GLY A 38 2.03 6.12 -2.19
CA GLY A 38 0.80 5.48 -2.64
C GLY A 38 0.70 5.43 -4.16
N VAL A 39 0.56 4.23 -4.71
CA VAL A 39 0.45 3.96 -6.14
C VAL A 39 -0.93 3.37 -6.41
N THR A 40 -1.71 4.04 -7.26
CA THR A 40 -3.12 3.68 -7.51
C THR A 40 -3.23 2.73 -8.70
N GLY A 41 -4.01 1.67 -8.55
CA GLY A 41 -4.33 0.73 -9.63
C GLY A 41 -5.55 -0.12 -9.28
N GLN A 42 -5.79 -1.16 -10.06
CA GLN A 42 -6.83 -2.15 -9.80
C GLN A 42 -6.26 -3.25 -8.90
N TYR A 43 -7.00 -3.69 -7.88
CA TYR A 43 -6.55 -4.81 -7.06
C TYR A 43 -6.47 -6.09 -7.90
N ASP A 44 -5.29 -6.72 -7.94
CA ASP A 44 -4.98 -7.81 -8.89
C ASP A 44 -5.42 -9.20 -8.40
N ARG A 45 -5.92 -9.29 -7.16
CA ARG A 45 -6.28 -10.54 -6.48
C ARG A 45 -5.11 -11.51 -6.29
N PHE A 46 -3.90 -10.96 -6.24
CA PHE A 46 -2.66 -11.63 -5.84
C PHE A 46 -1.91 -10.87 -4.76
N GLY A 47 -2.46 -9.77 -4.22
CA GLY A 47 -1.80 -9.00 -3.16
C GLY A 47 -1.05 -7.77 -3.64
N SER A 48 -1.35 -7.31 -4.85
CA SER A 48 -0.76 -6.10 -5.43
C SER A 48 -1.83 -5.30 -6.18
N VAL A 49 -1.38 -4.29 -6.92
CA VAL A 49 -2.17 -3.56 -7.89
C VAL A 49 -1.64 -3.81 -9.30
N ASP A 50 -2.54 -3.79 -10.28
CA ASP A 50 -2.28 -3.83 -11.73
C ASP A 50 -2.96 -2.64 -12.41
N GLY A 51 -2.62 -2.36 -13.67
CA GLY A 51 -3.19 -1.24 -14.43
C GLY A 51 -2.93 0.10 -13.75
N VAL A 52 -1.69 0.30 -13.29
CA VAL A 52 -1.33 1.45 -12.45
C VAL A 52 -1.56 2.76 -13.20
N LEU A 53 -2.15 3.73 -12.49
CA LEU A 53 -2.25 5.11 -12.94
C LEU A 53 -0.87 5.77 -12.77
N GLU A 54 -0.06 5.74 -13.83
CA GLU A 54 1.28 6.33 -13.83
C GLU A 54 1.21 7.83 -13.46
N ASP A 55 1.96 8.19 -12.42
CA ASP A 55 2.17 9.57 -11.98
C ASP A 55 3.66 9.80 -11.64
N ARG A 56 4.01 11.05 -11.33
CA ARG A 56 5.41 11.40 -11.04
C ARG A 56 5.96 10.65 -9.82
N GLY A 57 5.13 10.36 -8.82
CA GLY A 57 5.55 9.61 -7.63
C GLY A 57 5.93 8.17 -7.97
N THR A 58 5.12 7.53 -8.82
CA THR A 58 5.34 6.18 -9.34
C THR A 58 6.61 6.10 -10.17
N GLU A 59 6.85 7.07 -11.05
CA GLU A 59 8.09 7.16 -11.86
C GLU A 59 9.34 7.28 -10.98
N VAL A 60 9.34 8.21 -10.03
CA VAL A 60 10.48 8.46 -9.12
C VAL A 60 10.81 7.21 -8.30
N LEU A 61 9.78 6.50 -7.83
CA LEU A 61 9.96 5.24 -7.10
C LEU A 61 10.60 4.17 -7.99
N ALA A 62 10.08 3.96 -9.21
CA ALA A 62 10.62 2.97 -10.14
C ALA A 62 12.05 3.31 -10.57
N GLU A 63 12.35 4.58 -10.84
CA GLU A 63 13.70 5.07 -11.17
C GLU A 63 14.69 4.78 -10.03
N TYR A 64 14.28 5.03 -8.78
CA TYR A 64 15.10 4.73 -7.61
C TYR A 64 15.40 3.22 -7.50
N PHE A 65 14.37 2.38 -7.54
CA PHE A 65 14.57 0.92 -7.41
C PHE A 65 15.38 0.33 -8.56
N LEU A 66 15.23 0.85 -9.79
CA LEU A 66 16.08 0.47 -10.91
C LEU A 66 17.55 0.86 -10.68
N ALA A 67 17.81 2.06 -10.13
CA ALA A 67 19.16 2.49 -9.79
C ALA A 67 19.79 1.60 -8.70
N ARG A 68 19.01 1.28 -7.65
CA ARG A 68 19.45 0.40 -6.56
C ARG A 68 19.60 -1.06 -6.99
N LEU A 69 18.83 -1.52 -7.99
CA LEU A 69 19.01 -2.84 -8.58
C LEU A 69 20.36 -2.94 -9.28
N ARG A 70 20.75 -1.88 -10.00
CA ARG A 70 22.01 -1.81 -10.75
C ARG A 70 23.26 -1.74 -9.85
N ASP A 71 23.16 -1.10 -8.69
CA ASP A 71 24.27 -1.00 -7.73
C ASP A 71 24.26 -2.10 -6.64
N GLY A 72 23.24 -2.96 -6.64
CA GLY A 72 23.12 -4.10 -5.76
C GLY A 72 22.54 -3.79 -4.37
N ARG A 73 22.15 -2.54 -4.09
CA ARG A 73 21.43 -2.20 -2.85
C ARG A 73 20.02 -2.77 -2.83
N PHE A 74 19.37 -2.89 -3.99
CA PHE A 74 18.12 -3.63 -4.12
C PHE A 74 18.41 -5.01 -4.71
N ALA A 75 18.07 -6.06 -3.96
CA ALA A 75 18.30 -7.45 -4.34
C ALA A 75 16.98 -8.21 -4.42
N VAL A 76 16.83 -9.00 -5.47
CA VAL A 76 15.65 -9.83 -5.74
C VAL A 76 16.10 -11.26 -5.97
N ASP A 77 15.39 -12.23 -5.40
CA ASP A 77 15.64 -13.65 -5.65
C ASP A 77 15.51 -13.95 -7.15
N PRO A 78 16.55 -14.49 -7.81
CA PRO A 78 16.58 -14.72 -9.24
C PRO A 78 15.58 -15.79 -9.73
N SER A 79 15.03 -16.60 -8.83
CA SER A 79 13.95 -17.54 -9.14
C SER A 79 12.61 -16.83 -9.40
N TRP A 80 12.49 -15.57 -9.01
CA TRP A 80 11.34 -14.71 -9.31
C TRP A 80 11.60 -13.88 -10.57
N ILE A 81 11.09 -14.42 -11.68
CA ILE A 81 11.52 -14.12 -13.05
C ILE A 81 11.17 -12.69 -13.51
N GLY A 82 10.18 -12.03 -12.89
CA GLY A 82 9.67 -10.70 -13.31
C GLY A 82 10.73 -9.60 -13.35
N LEU A 83 11.65 -9.58 -12.38
CA LEU A 83 12.73 -8.59 -12.29
C LEU A 83 14.06 -9.06 -12.88
N SER A 84 14.19 -10.35 -13.21
CA SER A 84 15.44 -10.95 -13.70
C SER A 84 15.91 -10.47 -15.09
N ARG A 85 15.11 -9.62 -15.77
CA ARG A 85 15.36 -9.15 -17.15
C ARG A 85 15.34 -7.63 -17.34
N THR A 86 15.09 -6.85 -16.30
CA THR A 86 14.94 -5.39 -16.41
C THR A 86 16.28 -4.68 -16.31
N ASN A 87 16.99 -4.57 -17.44
CA ASN A 87 18.25 -3.81 -17.51
C ASN A 87 18.03 -2.34 -17.91
N GLU A 88 16.90 -2.00 -18.55
CA GLU A 88 16.66 -0.68 -19.16
C GLU A 88 15.53 0.12 -18.51
N ARG A 89 14.41 -0.52 -18.16
CA ARG A 89 13.26 0.07 -17.47
C ARG A 89 12.70 -0.93 -16.45
N LEU A 90 12.28 -0.44 -15.29
CA LEU A 90 11.56 -1.20 -14.27
C LEU A 90 10.08 -0.78 -14.33
N HIS A 91 9.16 -1.75 -14.46
CA HIS A 91 7.73 -1.49 -14.28
C HIS A 91 7.37 -1.58 -12.80
N ILE A 92 6.48 -0.71 -12.35
CA ILE A 92 6.13 -0.66 -10.92
C ILE A 92 5.37 -1.92 -10.49
N GLU A 93 4.58 -2.51 -11.40
CA GLU A 93 3.88 -3.76 -11.14
C GLU A 93 4.85 -4.92 -10.89
N ASP A 94 5.96 -5.01 -11.64
CA ASP A 94 7.00 -6.03 -11.41
C ASP A 94 7.67 -5.86 -10.04
N LEU A 95 7.86 -4.60 -9.62
CA LEU A 95 8.39 -4.27 -8.31
C LEU A 95 7.43 -4.71 -7.20
N PHE A 96 6.16 -4.38 -7.33
CA PHE A 96 5.14 -4.69 -6.32
C PHE A 96 4.84 -6.18 -6.22
N GLN A 97 4.82 -6.91 -7.34
CA GLN A 97 4.77 -8.36 -7.31
C GLN A 97 5.93 -8.96 -6.51
N SER A 98 7.11 -8.34 -6.55
CA SER A 98 8.26 -8.82 -5.76
C SER A 98 8.12 -8.48 -4.27
N PHE A 99 7.50 -7.36 -3.92
CA PHE A 99 7.19 -6.99 -2.53
C PHE A 99 6.07 -7.85 -1.93
N GLU A 100 5.05 -8.18 -2.71
CA GLU A 100 4.00 -9.12 -2.33
C GLU A 100 4.60 -10.48 -1.92
N ARG A 101 5.59 -10.99 -2.66
CA ARG A 101 6.26 -12.25 -2.33
C ARG A 101 7.08 -12.24 -1.05
N ASN A 102 7.26 -11.09 -0.40
CA ASN A 102 7.93 -11.02 0.90
C ASN A 102 7.09 -11.53 2.07
N TYR A 103 5.85 -11.98 1.91
CA TYR A 103 5.05 -12.46 3.05
C TYR A 103 5.74 -13.54 3.91
N GLY A 104 6.57 -14.41 3.31
CA GLY A 104 7.37 -15.39 4.09
C GLY A 104 8.37 -14.71 5.04
N ALA A 105 8.82 -13.51 4.72
CA ALA A 105 9.72 -12.70 5.53
C ALA A 105 9.08 -12.14 6.81
N LEU A 106 7.76 -12.22 6.95
CA LEU A 106 7.06 -11.90 8.21
C LEU A 106 7.36 -12.93 9.30
N GLU A 107 7.59 -14.19 8.91
CA GLU A 107 7.96 -15.26 9.84
C GLU A 107 9.48 -15.41 9.96
N THR A 108 10.21 -15.27 8.85
CA THR A 108 11.67 -15.43 8.83
C THR A 108 12.28 -14.55 7.75
N VAL A 109 13.08 -13.56 8.14
CA VAL A 109 13.70 -12.56 7.23
C VAL A 109 14.43 -13.20 6.04
N ASP A 110 15.06 -14.36 6.23
CA ASP A 110 15.77 -15.10 5.16
C ASP A 110 14.86 -15.59 4.03
N ALA A 111 13.54 -15.59 4.23
CA ALA A 111 12.55 -15.92 3.21
C ALA A 111 12.17 -14.71 2.34
N ALA A 112 12.83 -13.55 2.51
CA ALA A 112 12.58 -12.37 1.70
C ALA A 112 13.01 -12.58 0.24
N VAL A 113 12.08 -12.31 -0.66
CA VAL A 113 12.26 -12.34 -2.12
C VAL A 113 12.81 -11.02 -2.63
N ALA A 114 12.51 -9.89 -2.00
CA ALA A 114 12.97 -8.57 -2.42
C ALA A 114 13.43 -7.74 -1.20
N THR A 115 14.70 -7.31 -1.21
CA THR A 115 15.29 -6.57 -0.09
C THR A 115 15.98 -5.30 -0.58
N LEU A 116 15.85 -4.21 0.17
CA LEU A 116 16.62 -2.98 0.01
C LEU A 116 17.57 -2.83 1.20
N ASP A 117 18.86 -2.76 0.91
CA ASP A 117 19.93 -2.76 1.92
C ASP A 117 19.78 -3.93 2.91
N GLY A 118 19.37 -5.11 2.40
CA GLY A 118 19.12 -6.32 3.19
C GLY A 118 17.80 -6.33 3.98
N THR A 119 17.00 -5.27 3.89
CA THR A 119 15.70 -5.17 4.59
C THR A 119 14.55 -5.51 3.65
N PRO A 120 13.63 -6.43 4.01
CA PRO A 120 12.47 -6.75 3.19
C PRO A 120 11.52 -5.54 3.05
N ILE A 121 10.93 -5.39 1.87
CA ILE A 121 9.92 -4.36 1.60
C ILE A 121 8.57 -5.02 1.36
N PHE A 122 7.54 -4.56 2.03
CA PHE A 122 6.19 -5.13 1.92
C PHE A 122 5.25 -4.12 1.27
N LEU A 123 4.02 -4.56 0.99
CA LEU A 123 2.93 -3.68 0.58
C LEU A 123 1.94 -3.52 1.72
N ALA A 124 1.37 -2.32 1.82
CA ALA A 124 0.14 -2.04 2.53
C ALA A 124 -0.90 -1.55 1.49
N LEU A 125 -2.05 -2.19 1.44
CA LEU A 125 -3.09 -2.01 0.45
C LEU A 125 -4.29 -1.30 1.07
N ILE A 126 -4.75 -0.25 0.41
CA ILE A 126 -5.83 0.59 0.87
C ILE A 126 -6.85 0.69 -0.26
N ALA A 127 -8.14 0.51 0.02
CA ALA A 127 -9.18 0.72 -0.98
C ALA A 127 -9.09 2.17 -1.50
N ARG A 128 -9.14 2.37 -2.82
CA ARG A 128 -8.98 3.71 -3.42
C ARG A 128 -9.97 4.73 -2.87
N ALA A 129 -11.24 4.32 -2.69
CA ALA A 129 -12.27 5.18 -2.09
C ALA A 129 -11.90 5.68 -0.68
N VAL A 130 -11.19 4.86 0.10
CA VAL A 130 -10.68 5.25 1.43
C VAL A 130 -9.50 6.20 1.30
N TRP A 131 -8.55 5.89 0.42
CA TRP A 131 -7.40 6.75 0.17
C TRP A 131 -7.79 8.16 -0.33
N ASP A 132 -8.69 8.22 -1.31
CA ASP A 132 -9.13 9.47 -1.93
C ASP A 132 -9.97 10.33 -0.96
N ALA A 133 -10.66 9.73 0.01
CA ALA A 133 -11.37 10.49 1.04
C ALA A 133 -10.43 11.36 1.92
N PHE A 134 -9.15 10.99 2.03
CA PHE A 134 -8.13 11.80 2.70
C PHE A 134 -7.49 12.84 1.79
N ALA A 135 -7.55 12.64 0.47
CA ALA A 135 -7.05 13.57 -0.53
C ALA A 135 -7.83 14.90 -0.58
N GLU A 136 -9.10 14.85 -0.19
CA GLU A 136 -10.00 16.01 -0.15
C GLU A 136 -9.84 16.86 1.12
N SER A 137 -8.91 16.49 2.03
CA SER A 137 -8.63 17.31 3.20
C SER A 137 -7.86 18.58 2.80
N ASP A 138 -8.33 19.74 3.25
CA ASP A 138 -7.67 21.06 3.08
C ASP A 138 -6.37 21.19 3.90
N ALA A 139 -5.60 20.11 4.04
CA ALA A 139 -4.40 20.10 4.84
C ALA A 139 -3.37 21.06 4.21
N GLU A 140 -2.97 22.09 4.97
CA GLU A 140 -2.00 23.09 4.49
C GLU A 140 -0.65 22.42 4.24
N ALA A 141 0.07 22.89 3.22
CA ALA A 141 1.44 22.47 2.96
C ALA A 141 2.33 22.84 4.14
N ALA A 142 3.01 21.85 4.73
CA ALA A 142 4.07 22.14 5.69
C ALA A 142 5.41 22.22 4.96
N GLU A 143 6.31 23.07 5.45
CA GLU A 143 7.68 23.15 4.91
C GLU A 143 8.46 21.83 5.02
N ASP A 144 8.00 20.91 5.88
CA ASP A 144 8.72 19.69 6.24
C ASP A 144 7.89 18.40 6.11
N ASP A 145 6.95 18.37 5.15
CA ASP A 145 6.08 17.20 4.91
C ASP A 145 6.87 15.89 4.75
N LEU A 146 8.03 15.94 4.09
CA LEU A 146 8.89 14.78 3.89
C LEU A 146 9.38 14.20 5.22
N THR A 147 9.87 15.04 6.13
CA THR A 147 10.39 14.59 7.43
C THR A 147 9.25 14.16 8.34
N GLN A 148 8.09 14.82 8.28
CA GLN A 148 6.93 14.46 9.09
C GLN A 148 6.41 13.06 8.73
N VAL A 149 6.25 12.78 7.44
CA VAL A 149 5.73 11.50 6.94
C VAL A 149 6.74 10.37 7.12
N PHE A 150 7.98 10.60 6.71
CA PHE A 150 8.99 9.55 6.66
C PHE A 150 9.91 9.53 7.89
N ARG A 151 9.68 10.40 8.88
CA ARG A 151 10.41 10.49 10.16
C ARG A 151 11.92 10.49 10.00
N SER A 152 12.42 11.31 9.08
CA SER A 152 13.84 11.40 8.71
C SER A 152 14.44 10.12 8.11
N SER A 153 13.64 9.26 7.47
CA SER A 153 14.14 8.10 6.73
C SER A 153 15.16 8.54 5.68
N PRO A 154 16.42 8.05 5.75
CA PRO A 154 17.43 8.36 4.74
C PRO A 154 16.98 7.91 3.35
N ILE A 155 16.33 6.74 3.27
CA ILE A 155 15.86 6.16 2.01
C ILE A 155 14.78 7.05 1.39
N ALA A 156 13.78 7.47 2.15
CA ALA A 156 12.75 8.37 1.61
C ALA A 156 13.32 9.74 1.20
N THR A 157 14.35 10.21 1.90
CA THR A 157 15.09 11.43 1.52
C THR A 157 15.84 11.25 0.21
N GLU A 158 16.46 10.09 -0.02
CA GLU A 158 17.10 9.74 -1.29
C GLU A 158 16.08 9.69 -2.44
N ILE A 159 14.91 9.08 -2.22
CA ILE A 159 13.87 8.93 -3.25
C ILE A 159 13.21 10.28 -3.57
N TYR A 160 12.70 10.98 -2.57
CA TYR A 160 11.78 12.12 -2.78
C TYR A 160 12.40 13.50 -2.51
N GLY A 161 13.55 13.57 -1.82
CA GLY A 161 14.22 14.83 -1.50
C GLY A 161 14.44 15.74 -2.71
N PRO A 162 14.97 15.23 -3.84
CA PRO A 162 15.13 15.99 -5.08
C PRO A 162 13.80 16.44 -5.72
N HIS A 163 12.69 15.77 -5.41
CA HIS A 163 11.38 15.94 -6.05
C HIS A 163 10.33 16.53 -5.11
N ARG A 164 10.73 17.03 -3.93
CA ARG A 164 9.81 17.45 -2.85
C ARG A 164 8.74 18.45 -3.30
N ALA A 165 9.09 19.37 -4.19
CA ALA A 165 8.18 20.41 -4.67
C ALA A 165 7.14 19.84 -5.64
N ASP A 166 7.59 18.98 -6.55
CA ASP A 166 6.75 18.35 -7.57
C ASP A 166 5.80 17.31 -6.96
N LEU A 167 6.20 16.70 -5.83
CA LEU A 167 5.46 15.67 -5.12
C LEU A 167 4.71 16.17 -3.88
N ALA A 168 4.64 17.49 -3.68
CA ALA A 168 4.01 18.08 -2.51
C ALA A 168 2.54 17.64 -2.31
N PRO A 169 1.69 17.51 -3.35
CA PRO A 169 0.33 17.00 -3.17
C PRO A 169 0.28 15.56 -2.65
N GLN A 170 1.12 14.67 -3.18
CA GLN A 170 1.18 13.28 -2.75
C GLN A 170 1.75 13.15 -1.33
N LEU A 171 2.77 13.94 -0.99
CA LEU A 171 3.34 14.01 0.37
C LEU A 171 2.28 14.43 1.39
N ARG A 172 1.51 15.48 1.11
CA ARG A 172 0.41 15.91 1.99
C ARG A 172 -0.65 14.83 2.17
N ARG A 173 -1.02 14.14 1.09
CA ARG A 173 -2.01 13.07 1.16
C ARG A 173 -1.54 11.92 2.06
N LEU A 174 -0.30 11.47 1.87
CA LEU A 174 0.29 10.43 2.72
C LEU A 174 0.40 10.90 4.19
N ARG A 175 0.70 12.18 4.44
CA ARG A 175 0.67 12.78 5.78
C ARG A 175 -0.70 12.70 6.43
N THR A 176 -1.76 13.12 5.74
CA THR A 176 -3.14 13.02 6.26
C THR A 176 -3.50 11.57 6.60
N VAL A 177 -3.07 10.61 5.77
CA VAL A 177 -3.26 9.19 6.06
C VAL A 177 -2.48 8.77 7.31
N ASP A 178 -1.19 9.12 7.44
CA ASP A 178 -0.38 8.77 8.61
C ASP A 178 -0.94 9.38 9.92
N GLU A 179 -1.39 10.63 9.87
CA GLU A 179 -2.08 11.30 10.98
C GLU A 179 -3.38 10.60 11.36
N PHE A 180 -4.18 10.20 10.36
CA PHE A 180 -5.40 9.45 10.59
C PHE A 180 -5.12 8.09 11.25
N LEU A 181 -4.13 7.35 10.76
CA LEU A 181 -3.74 6.06 11.37
C LEU A 181 -3.38 6.26 12.84
N THR A 182 -2.50 7.23 13.11
CA THR A 182 -2.05 7.55 14.46
C THR A 182 -3.21 7.94 15.38
N ALA A 183 -4.11 8.81 14.92
CA ALA A 183 -5.27 9.28 15.70
C ALA A 183 -6.28 8.16 16.03
N ASN A 184 -6.32 7.09 15.23
CA ASN A 184 -7.24 5.96 15.40
C ASN A 184 -6.55 4.70 15.96
N GLY A 185 -5.31 4.83 16.46
CA GLY A 185 -4.55 3.70 17.02
C GLY A 185 -4.19 2.61 16.00
N LEU A 186 -4.20 2.96 14.71
CA LEU A 186 -3.74 2.12 13.62
C LEU A 186 -2.27 2.39 13.33
N HIS A 187 -1.66 1.51 12.55
CA HIS A 187 -0.29 1.65 12.10
C HIS A 187 -0.14 1.07 10.70
N TRP A 188 0.87 1.54 9.96
CA TRP A 188 1.29 0.91 8.73
C TRP A 188 1.70 -0.52 8.99
N ALA A 189 1.15 -1.46 8.22
CA ALA A 189 1.49 -2.87 8.25
C ALA A 189 1.02 -3.55 6.95
N PRO A 190 1.69 -4.64 6.53
CA PRO A 190 1.17 -5.47 5.45
C PRO A 190 -0.10 -6.22 5.86
N GLU A 191 -0.88 -6.66 4.87
CA GLU A 191 -2.23 -7.22 5.05
C GLU A 191 -2.25 -8.48 5.90
N CYS A 192 -1.14 -9.23 5.93
CA CYS A 192 -1.01 -10.47 6.69
C CYS A 192 -0.18 -10.33 7.97
N ASP A 193 0.19 -9.11 8.38
CA ASP A 193 0.81 -8.92 9.69
C ASP A 193 -0.21 -9.25 10.79
N PRO A 194 0.08 -10.19 11.71
CA PRO A 194 -0.88 -10.60 12.73
C PRO A 194 -1.23 -9.50 13.74
N ASN A 195 -0.46 -8.41 13.81
CA ASN A 195 -0.74 -7.26 14.67
C ASN A 195 -1.61 -6.20 13.98
N GLN A 196 -1.87 -6.33 12.68
CA GLN A 196 -2.74 -5.43 11.94
C GLN A 196 -4.21 -5.71 12.29
N ARG A 197 -5.01 -4.64 12.44
CA ARG A 197 -6.40 -4.73 12.93
C ARG A 197 -7.30 -5.64 12.07
N TYR A 198 -7.06 -5.66 10.76
CA TYR A 198 -7.87 -6.39 9.78
C TYR A 198 -7.08 -7.47 9.06
N ALA A 199 -6.17 -8.13 9.80
CA ALA A 199 -5.21 -9.04 9.21
C ALA A 199 -5.90 -10.19 8.49
N GLU A 200 -5.38 -10.55 7.32
CA GLU A 200 -5.95 -11.57 6.46
C GLU A 200 -4.87 -12.55 6.00
N LYS A 201 -5.22 -13.82 5.94
CA LYS A 201 -4.24 -14.86 5.59
C LYS A 201 -4.04 -14.92 4.07
N PRO A 202 -2.80 -15.11 3.59
CA PRO A 202 -2.57 -15.41 2.19
C PRO A 202 -3.39 -16.63 1.75
N GLY A 203 -4.05 -16.53 0.59
CA GLY A 203 -4.89 -17.60 0.06
C GLY A 203 -6.39 -17.51 0.41
N THR A 204 -6.82 -16.58 1.26
CA THR A 204 -8.25 -16.36 1.55
C THR A 204 -8.99 -15.85 0.30
N GLN A 205 -10.23 -16.29 0.08
CA GLN A 205 -11.11 -15.73 -0.95
C GLN A 205 -12.35 -15.16 -0.29
N HIS A 206 -12.83 -14.02 -0.77
CA HIS A 206 -14.03 -13.39 -0.24
C HIS A 206 -15.22 -13.61 -1.18
N PHE A 207 -16.36 -14.00 -0.61
CA PHE A 207 -17.63 -14.13 -1.30
C PHE A 207 -18.57 -12.99 -0.93
N SER A 208 -19.73 -12.88 -1.60
CA SER A 208 -20.65 -11.76 -1.42
C SER A 208 -21.06 -11.55 0.05
N ASP A 209 -21.26 -12.63 0.80
CA ASP A 209 -21.56 -12.57 2.23
C ASP A 209 -20.40 -12.01 3.07
N ASP A 210 -19.16 -12.36 2.73
CA ASP A 210 -17.97 -11.80 3.39
C ASP A 210 -17.85 -10.30 3.08
N LEU A 211 -18.09 -9.90 1.83
CA LEU A 211 -18.06 -8.50 1.40
C LEU A 211 -19.05 -7.65 2.20
N ARG A 212 -20.30 -8.14 2.36
CA ARG A 212 -21.34 -7.47 3.16
C ARG A 212 -20.93 -7.41 4.63
N GLY A 213 -20.50 -8.53 5.21
CA GLY A 213 -20.09 -8.58 6.63
C GLY A 213 -18.91 -7.67 6.95
N PHE A 214 -17.91 -7.57 6.05
CA PHE A 214 -16.78 -6.66 6.23
C PHE A 214 -17.18 -5.20 6.09
N LEU A 215 -18.10 -4.87 5.18
CA LEU A 215 -18.62 -3.51 5.04
C LEU A 215 -19.41 -3.10 6.28
N GLU A 216 -20.32 -3.93 6.77
CA GLU A 216 -21.08 -3.69 8.00
C GLU A 216 -20.16 -3.49 9.21
N GLN A 217 -19.14 -4.33 9.35
CA GLN A 217 -18.15 -4.18 10.43
C GLN A 217 -17.38 -2.84 10.31
N ALA A 218 -17.00 -2.44 9.10
CA ALA A 218 -16.31 -1.18 8.87
C ALA A 218 -17.21 0.02 9.20
N GLU A 219 -18.49 -0.03 8.87
CA GLU A 219 -19.47 1.01 9.21
C GLU A 219 -19.65 1.16 10.72
N LEU A 220 -19.63 0.06 11.47
CA LEU A 220 -19.65 0.08 12.93
C LEU A 220 -18.35 0.63 13.52
N ASP A 221 -17.20 0.18 13.02
CA ASP A 221 -15.88 0.61 13.49
C ASP A 221 -15.64 2.11 13.32
N TYR A 222 -16.24 2.70 12.27
CA TYR A 222 -16.06 4.10 11.89
C TYR A 222 -17.34 4.94 11.94
N ALA A 223 -18.35 4.51 12.71
CA ALA A 223 -19.65 5.17 12.80
C ALA A 223 -19.56 6.68 13.17
N GLU A 224 -18.57 7.03 13.99
CA GLU A 224 -18.33 8.40 14.48
C GLU A 224 -17.25 9.15 13.68
N VAL A 225 -16.79 8.61 12.54
CA VAL A 225 -15.72 9.19 11.72
C VAL A 225 -16.29 9.63 10.36
N PRO A 226 -16.66 10.92 10.19
CA PRO A 226 -17.40 11.37 9.00
C PRO A 226 -16.68 11.14 7.67
N VAL A 227 -15.35 11.28 7.64
CA VAL A 227 -14.55 11.02 6.43
C VAL A 227 -14.63 9.56 6.00
N MET A 228 -14.57 8.63 6.96
CA MET A 228 -14.68 7.21 6.70
C MET A 228 -16.09 6.81 6.27
N ARG A 229 -17.14 7.42 6.84
CA ARG A 229 -18.51 7.17 6.38
C ARG A 229 -18.72 7.53 4.90
N ARG A 230 -18.15 8.66 4.45
CA ARG A 230 -18.18 9.02 3.02
C ARG A 230 -17.37 8.03 2.18
N ALA A 231 -16.19 7.65 2.65
CA ALA A 231 -15.35 6.66 1.98
C ALA A 231 -16.03 5.31 1.81
N LEU A 232 -16.69 4.80 2.86
CA LEU A 232 -17.38 3.52 2.85
C LEU A 232 -18.60 3.53 1.92
N ALA A 233 -19.35 4.63 1.87
CA ALA A 233 -20.42 4.80 0.91
C ALA A 233 -19.90 4.79 -0.55
N ALA A 234 -18.79 5.49 -0.82
CA ALA A 234 -18.16 5.48 -2.14
C ALA A 234 -17.59 4.10 -2.51
N TYR A 235 -17.02 3.38 -1.54
CA TYR A 235 -16.57 2.00 -1.73
C TYR A 235 -17.74 1.07 -2.06
N ALA A 236 -18.83 1.12 -1.28
CA ALA A 236 -20.02 0.29 -1.51
C ALA A 236 -20.61 0.51 -2.91
N GLU A 237 -20.60 1.75 -3.40
CA GLU A 237 -20.98 2.07 -4.77
C GLU A 237 -20.08 1.38 -5.80
N SER A 238 -18.76 1.43 -5.58
CA SER A 238 -17.77 0.89 -6.54
C SER A 238 -17.85 -0.63 -6.72
N ILE A 239 -18.40 -1.35 -5.73
CA ILE A 239 -18.53 -2.81 -5.75
C ILE A 239 -19.99 -3.28 -5.77
N ARG A 240 -20.94 -2.40 -6.08
CA ARG A 240 -22.39 -2.70 -5.98
C ARG A 240 -22.78 -4.00 -6.67
N ASP A 241 -22.29 -4.22 -7.89
CA ASP A 241 -22.62 -5.41 -8.67
C ASP A 241 -22.21 -6.70 -7.93
N LEU A 242 -21.08 -6.68 -7.20
CA LEU A 242 -20.62 -7.82 -6.41
C LEU A 242 -21.41 -8.01 -5.09
N LEU A 243 -22.03 -6.94 -4.59
CA LEU A 243 -22.91 -7.00 -3.43
C LEU A 243 -24.30 -7.53 -3.80
N ASP A 244 -24.71 -7.40 -5.06
CA ASP A 244 -26.01 -7.83 -5.56
C ASP A 244 -26.00 -9.26 -6.16
N ASP A 245 -24.81 -9.84 -6.38
CA ASP A 245 -24.64 -11.23 -6.81
C ASP A 245 -25.03 -12.21 -5.68
N GLU A 246 -26.19 -12.88 -5.83
CA GLU A 246 -26.69 -14.03 -5.06
C GLU A 246 -26.33 -15.39 -5.70
#